data_AF-B1VF06-F1
#
_entry.id   AF-B1VF06-F1
#
_cell.length_a   1.000
_cell.length_b   1.000
_cell.length_c   1.000
_cell.angle_alpha   90.00
_cell.angle_beta   90.00
_cell.angle_gamma   90.00
#
_symmetry.space_group_name_H-M   'P 1'
#
loop_
_entity.id
_entity.type
_entity.pdbx_description
1 polymer ?
#
loop_
_entity_poly.entity_id
_entity_poly.type
_entity_poly.pdbx_seq_one_letter_code
_entity_poly.pdbx_strand_id
1 'polypeptide(L)'
;MNSSNETQAKKAAQEFRTAHGLGVQPLGDLVGIVERFTGYDVAVVEAEADEHGLTMFDPAREHILIGVARTRHPMRQRSTLAHELGHVIFKDYLEDPQIRASNWGSRRPAEEVRADAFARHLLIPQEGLKAWLGVEEPISEVTLSRVVQRYLVSPAIAAIALRDTGYINSDLTEKWQQISTGTLATKYGWRDYYLGLQEEADRIRAPQKLLARATRGYIEGVVSAQSIATLRGIPEAELLAEFAEAGIAPKPQPEDEFEIQHLPPVNVDLSDLE
;
A
#
# COMPACT_ATOMS: atom_id res chain seq x y z
N MET A 1 22.47 -11.11 19.95
CA MET A 1 22.98 -9.76 19.64
C MET A 1 22.17 -9.26 18.46
N ASN A 2 21.32 -8.25 18.65
CA ASN A 2 20.59 -7.65 17.53
C ASN A 2 21.60 -7.05 16.56
N SER A 3 21.51 -7.38 15.28
CA SER A 3 22.36 -6.79 14.26
C SER A 3 22.18 -5.27 14.23
N SER A 4 23.17 -4.54 13.71
CA SER A 4 23.08 -3.08 13.54
C SER A 4 21.80 -2.68 12.79
N ASN A 5 21.43 -3.44 11.75
CA ASN A 5 20.22 -3.20 10.96
C ASN A 5 18.93 -3.34 11.78
N GLU A 6 18.83 -4.38 12.60
CA GLU A 6 17.65 -4.60 13.46
C GLU A 6 17.44 -3.44 14.44
N THR A 7 18.55 -2.93 15.01
CA THR A 7 18.50 -1.81 15.96
C THR A 7 18.12 -0.50 15.26
N GLN A 8 18.70 -0.23 14.09
CA GLN A 8 18.36 0.95 13.28
C GLN A 8 16.90 0.91 12.83
N ALA A 9 16.44 -0.22 12.32
CA ALA A 9 15.08 -0.43 11.86
C ALA A 9 14.05 -0.25 12.98
N LYS A 10 14.30 -0.83 14.16
CA LYS A 10 13.45 -0.66 15.33
C LYS A 10 13.36 0.82 15.74
N LYS A 11 14.49 1.51 15.79
CA LYS A 11 14.54 2.93 16.13
C LYS A 11 13.75 3.78 15.13
N ALA A 12 13.97 3.59 13.83
CA ALA A 12 13.28 4.33 12.77
C ALA A 12 11.75 4.08 12.80
N ALA A 13 11.32 2.83 13.05
CA ALA A 13 9.90 2.52 13.20
C ALA A 13 9.28 3.22 14.42
N GLN A 14 9.99 3.26 15.55
CA GLN A 14 9.54 4.00 16.74
C GLN A 14 9.48 5.51 16.51
N GLU A 15 10.47 6.07 15.83
CA GLU A 15 10.51 7.50 15.47
C GLU A 15 9.37 7.86 14.52
N PHE A 16 9.11 7.05 13.49
CA PHE A 16 7.97 7.22 12.58
C PHE A 16 6.64 7.24 13.35
N ARG A 17 6.42 6.26 14.24
CA ARG A 17 5.19 6.19 15.03
C ARG A 17 5.05 7.39 15.97
N THR A 18 6.14 7.85 16.57
CA THR A 18 6.17 8.99 17.48
C THR A 18 5.90 10.30 16.75
N ALA A 19 6.61 10.56 15.65
CA ALA A 19 6.47 11.77 14.85
C ALA A 19 5.06 11.98 14.30
N HIS A 20 4.33 10.89 14.05
CA HIS A 20 2.97 10.92 13.51
C HIS A 20 1.87 10.60 14.53
N GLY A 21 2.22 10.52 15.83
CA GLY A 21 1.23 10.28 16.89
C GLY A 21 0.48 8.96 16.78
N LEU A 22 1.07 7.93 16.17
CA LEU A 22 0.45 6.62 15.92
C LEU A 22 0.40 5.73 17.18
N GLY A 23 1.01 6.16 18.28
CA GLY A 23 1.07 5.41 19.54
C GLY A 23 1.65 4.01 19.36
N VAL A 24 1.15 3.04 20.12
CA VAL A 24 1.59 1.62 20.07
C VAL A 24 0.48 0.64 19.64
N GLN A 25 -0.67 1.17 19.20
CA GLN A 25 -1.81 0.35 18.78
C GLN A 25 -1.65 -0.14 17.32
N PRO A 26 -2.37 -1.21 16.92
CA PRO A 26 -2.41 -1.65 15.53
C PRO A 26 -2.73 -0.52 14.55
N LEU A 27 -2.09 -0.55 13.37
CA LEU A 27 -2.37 0.40 12.30
C LEU A 27 -3.53 -0.11 11.44
N GLY A 28 -4.56 0.72 11.21
CA GLY A 28 -5.72 0.39 10.37
C GLY A 28 -5.39 0.47 8.88
N ASP A 29 -5.99 1.45 8.18
CA ASP A 29 -5.70 1.75 6.77
C ASP A 29 -4.26 2.25 6.59
N LEU A 30 -3.32 1.33 6.36
CA LEU A 30 -1.90 1.65 6.25
C LEU A 30 -1.62 2.53 5.02
N VAL A 31 -2.36 2.33 3.93
CA VAL A 31 -2.26 3.15 2.72
C VAL A 31 -2.61 4.61 3.07
N GLY A 32 -3.78 4.82 3.67
CA GLY A 32 -4.21 6.16 4.07
C GLY A 32 -3.33 6.80 5.15
N ILE A 33 -2.74 6.00 6.04
CA ILE A 33 -1.75 6.48 7.02
C ILE A 33 -0.50 7.01 6.30
N VAL A 34 0.07 6.25 5.38
CA VAL A 34 1.25 6.68 4.61
C VAL A 34 0.92 7.95 3.83
N GLU A 35 -0.14 7.95 3.02
CA GLU A 35 -0.52 9.10 2.20
C GLU A 35 -0.75 10.38 3.02
N ARG A 36 -1.39 10.24 4.18
CA ARG A 36 -1.71 11.37 5.07
C ARG A 36 -0.46 11.95 5.73
N PHE A 37 0.40 11.09 6.27
CA PHE A 37 1.46 11.53 7.19
C PHE A 37 2.79 11.80 6.50
N THR A 38 3.10 11.11 5.40
CA THR A 38 4.32 11.36 4.63
C THR A 38 4.07 12.23 3.40
N GLY A 39 2.83 12.23 2.90
CA GLY A 39 2.46 12.89 1.67
C GLY A 39 2.81 12.12 0.39
N TYR A 40 3.46 10.96 0.51
CA TYR A 40 3.78 10.06 -0.60
C TYR A 40 2.52 9.43 -1.15
N ASP A 41 2.48 9.23 -2.46
CA ASP A 41 1.36 8.55 -3.08
C ASP A 41 1.53 7.04 -2.94
N VAL A 42 0.43 6.33 -2.70
CA VAL A 42 0.44 4.88 -2.60
C VAL A 42 -0.60 4.30 -3.54
N ALA A 43 -0.17 3.37 -4.39
CA ALA A 43 -1.04 2.70 -5.35
C ALA A 43 -1.09 1.20 -5.10
N VAL A 44 -2.28 0.61 -5.12
CA VAL A 44 -2.48 -0.83 -5.24
C VAL A 44 -2.77 -1.14 -6.70
N VAL A 45 -1.89 -1.89 -7.35
CA VAL A 45 -1.91 -2.13 -8.81
C VAL A 45 -1.94 -3.61 -9.13
N GLU A 46 -2.32 -3.93 -10.37
CA GLU A 46 -2.08 -5.27 -10.92
C GLU A 46 -0.61 -5.38 -11.32
N ALA A 47 0.05 -6.45 -10.89
CA ALA A 47 1.46 -6.73 -11.13
C ALA A 47 1.66 -8.23 -11.38
N GLU A 48 2.75 -8.60 -12.05
CA GLU A 48 3.09 -10.00 -12.27
C GLU A 48 3.46 -10.70 -10.95
N ALA A 49 3.39 -12.03 -10.92
CA ALA A 49 3.44 -12.82 -9.69
C ALA A 49 4.70 -12.60 -8.83
N ASP A 50 5.82 -12.21 -9.45
CA ASP A 50 7.12 -12.04 -8.78
C ASP A 50 7.38 -10.59 -8.32
N GLU A 51 6.50 -9.64 -8.68
CA GLU A 51 6.59 -8.24 -8.26
C GLU A 51 5.58 -7.98 -7.13
N HIS A 52 6.08 -7.77 -5.91
CA HIS A 52 5.21 -7.59 -4.74
C HIS A 52 5.05 -6.11 -4.34
N GLY A 53 6.09 -5.30 -4.57
CA GLY A 53 6.14 -3.89 -4.23
C GLY A 53 7.22 -3.17 -5.03
N LEU A 54 7.06 -1.87 -5.18
CA LEU A 54 8.01 -0.99 -5.84
C LEU A 54 7.95 0.40 -5.23
N THR A 55 9.11 1.00 -5.01
CA THR A 55 9.23 2.43 -4.71
C THR A 55 9.83 3.16 -5.90
N MET A 56 9.17 4.22 -6.35
CA MET A 56 9.64 5.10 -7.42
C MET A 56 9.79 6.54 -6.91
N PHE A 57 10.92 7.17 -7.24
CA PHE A 57 11.20 8.57 -6.98
C PHE A 57 11.21 9.35 -8.30
N ASP A 58 10.39 10.39 -8.41
CA ASP A 58 10.40 11.36 -9.51
C ASP A 58 11.30 12.55 -9.10
N PRO A 59 12.54 12.66 -9.63
CA PRO A 59 13.46 13.73 -9.25
C PRO A 59 13.01 15.10 -9.77
N ALA A 60 12.22 15.17 -10.84
CA ALA A 60 11.75 16.45 -11.40
C ALA A 60 10.65 17.07 -10.53
N ARG A 61 9.88 16.24 -9.83
CA ARG A 61 8.78 16.66 -8.94
C ARG A 61 9.11 16.49 -7.46
N GLU A 62 10.29 15.95 -7.13
CA GLU A 62 10.71 15.54 -5.79
C GLU A 62 9.64 14.71 -5.08
N HIS A 63 9.03 13.76 -5.82
CA HIS A 63 7.85 13.03 -5.36
C HIS A 63 8.10 11.53 -5.29
N ILE A 64 7.51 10.87 -4.30
CA ILE A 64 7.62 9.42 -4.10
C ILE A 64 6.26 8.76 -4.33
N LEU A 65 6.28 7.70 -5.14
CA LEU A 65 5.18 6.77 -5.33
C LEU A 65 5.59 5.40 -4.81
N ILE A 66 4.74 4.81 -3.98
CA ILE A 66 4.88 3.42 -3.54
C ILE A 66 3.78 2.60 -4.22
N GLY A 67 4.17 1.64 -5.05
CA GLY A 67 3.29 0.63 -5.63
C GLY A 67 3.32 -0.66 -4.82
N VAL A 68 2.17 -1.25 -4.58
CA VAL A 68 2.06 -2.64 -4.08
C VAL A 68 1.07 -3.44 -4.92
N ALA A 69 1.34 -4.72 -5.09
CA ALA A 69 0.45 -5.57 -5.88
C ALA A 69 -0.88 -5.82 -5.15
N ARG A 70 -2.00 -5.80 -5.87
CA ARG A 70 -3.27 -6.39 -5.41
C ARG A 70 -3.06 -7.88 -5.14
N THR A 71 -3.65 -8.41 -4.08
CA THR A 71 -3.43 -9.81 -3.72
C THR A 71 -4.50 -10.37 -2.79
N ARG A 72 -4.68 -11.70 -2.85
CA ARG A 72 -5.45 -12.47 -1.87
C ARG A 72 -4.67 -12.76 -0.58
N HIS A 73 -3.48 -12.17 -0.39
CA HIS A 73 -2.65 -12.31 0.82
C HIS A 73 -2.52 -10.98 1.57
N PRO A 74 -3.56 -10.51 2.29
CA PRO A 74 -3.62 -9.16 2.87
C PRO A 74 -2.46 -8.84 3.82
N MET A 75 -2.06 -9.80 4.67
CA MET A 75 -0.94 -9.59 5.60
C MET A 75 0.40 -9.45 4.87
N ARG A 76 0.57 -10.12 3.72
CA ARG A 76 1.75 -9.96 2.87
C ARG A 76 1.78 -8.56 2.26
N GLN A 77 0.67 -8.12 1.66
CA GLN A 77 0.55 -6.78 1.09
C GLN A 77 0.89 -5.69 2.11
N ARG A 78 0.34 -5.80 3.32
CA ARG A 78 0.62 -4.85 4.41
C ARG A 78 2.10 -4.83 4.80
N SER A 79 2.74 -6.00 4.92
CA SER A 79 4.18 -6.05 5.18
C SER A 79 5.00 -5.51 4.02
N THR A 80 4.58 -5.72 2.77
CA THR A 80 5.25 -5.17 1.60
C THR A 80 5.15 -3.65 1.57
N LEU A 81 3.97 -3.07 1.80
CA LEU A 81 3.82 -1.61 1.90
C LEU A 81 4.70 -1.03 3.02
N ALA A 82 4.74 -1.68 4.19
CA ALA A 82 5.59 -1.24 5.29
C ALA A 82 7.09 -1.41 4.98
N HIS A 83 7.47 -2.43 4.19
CA HIS A 83 8.82 -2.67 3.72
C HIS A 83 9.27 -1.58 2.75
N GLU A 84 8.45 -1.26 1.73
CA GLU A 84 8.70 -0.16 0.79
C GLU A 84 8.82 1.19 1.51
N LEU A 85 7.93 1.44 2.48
CA LEU A 85 8.06 2.62 3.33
C LEU A 85 9.40 2.65 4.07
N GLY A 86 9.90 1.49 4.51
CA GLY A 86 11.22 1.36 5.10
C GLY A 86 12.31 1.87 4.17
N HIS A 87 12.34 1.40 2.91
CA HIS A 87 13.28 1.90 1.91
C HIS A 87 13.20 3.41 1.71
N VAL A 88 11.99 3.96 1.69
CA VAL A 88 11.78 5.41 1.58
C VAL A 88 12.33 6.17 2.79
N ILE A 89 12.07 5.69 4.00
CA ILE A 89 12.54 6.32 5.25
C ILE A 89 14.07 6.31 5.33
N PHE A 90 14.71 5.23 4.89
CA PHE A 90 16.17 5.14 4.83
C PHE A 90 16.78 5.81 3.59
N LYS A 91 15.94 6.30 2.66
CA LYS A 91 16.33 6.95 1.41
C LYS A 91 17.20 6.06 0.52
N ASP A 92 16.90 4.78 0.49
CA ASP A 92 17.65 3.77 -0.29
C ASP A 92 17.57 4.02 -1.81
N TYR A 93 16.66 4.89 -2.26
CA TYR A 93 16.55 5.38 -3.64
C TYR A 93 17.64 6.40 -4.03
N LEU A 94 18.36 6.96 -3.06
CA LEU A 94 19.51 7.86 -3.31
C LEU A 94 20.84 7.10 -3.45
N GLU A 95 20.85 5.80 -3.15
CA GLU A 95 22.05 4.99 -3.30
C GLU A 95 22.34 4.70 -4.78
N ASP A 96 23.63 4.73 -5.15
CA ASP A 96 24.07 4.52 -6.53
C ASP A 96 23.60 3.14 -7.05
N PRO A 97 22.89 3.07 -8.18
CA PRO A 97 22.47 1.81 -8.80
C PRO A 97 23.60 0.81 -9.02
N GLN A 98 24.85 1.26 -9.27
CA GLN A 98 26.02 0.39 -9.41
C GLN A 98 26.47 -0.23 -8.07
N ILE A 99 26.25 0.47 -6.96
CA ILE A 99 26.49 -0.07 -5.60
C ILE A 99 25.41 -1.09 -5.26
N ARG A 100 24.15 -0.84 -5.64
CA ARG A 100 23.05 -1.81 -5.47
C ARG A 100 23.27 -3.09 -6.28
N ALA A 101 23.78 -2.98 -7.50
CA ALA A 101 24.07 -4.13 -8.38
C ALA A 101 25.32 -4.93 -7.96
N SER A 102 26.29 -4.31 -7.29
CA SER A 102 27.53 -4.98 -6.86
C SER A 102 27.40 -5.74 -5.52
N ASN A 103 26.33 -5.50 -4.76
CA ASN A 103 26.00 -6.22 -3.52
C ASN A 103 25.26 -7.55 -3.73
N TRP A 104 25.05 -7.99 -4.99
CA TRP A 104 24.42 -9.27 -5.33
C TRP A 104 25.33 -10.49 -5.08
N GLY A 105 25.88 -10.59 -3.87
CA GLY A 105 26.51 -11.80 -3.36
C GLY A 105 25.48 -12.81 -2.85
N SER A 106 25.95 -13.97 -2.35
CA SER A 106 25.11 -15.03 -1.77
C SER A 106 24.44 -14.67 -0.42
N ARG A 107 24.63 -13.44 0.07
CA ARG A 107 23.99 -12.91 1.29
C ARG A 107 22.96 -11.85 0.89
N ARG A 108 21.78 -11.89 1.53
CA ARG A 108 20.75 -10.86 1.35
C ARG A 108 21.33 -9.46 1.63
N PRO A 109 21.01 -8.45 0.81
CA PRO A 109 21.50 -7.09 1.01
C PRO A 109 21.08 -6.51 2.38
N ALA A 110 21.89 -5.57 2.90
CA ALA A 110 21.70 -5.04 4.25
C ALA A 110 20.42 -4.19 4.36
N GLU A 111 20.11 -3.45 3.30
CA GLU A 111 18.93 -2.63 3.09
C GLU A 111 17.64 -3.45 3.14
N GLU A 112 17.60 -4.61 2.48
CA GLU A 112 16.47 -5.56 2.51
C GLU A 112 16.19 -6.07 3.92
N VAL A 113 17.25 -6.47 4.63
CA VAL A 113 17.15 -6.92 6.04
C VAL A 113 16.65 -5.79 6.94
N ARG A 114 17.08 -4.56 6.69
CA ARG A 114 16.67 -3.37 7.44
C ARG A 114 15.22 -3.00 7.16
N ALA A 115 14.77 -3.05 5.90
CA ALA A 115 13.39 -2.80 5.50
C ALA A 115 12.42 -3.85 6.07
N ASP A 116 12.77 -5.14 6.03
CA ASP A 116 12.01 -6.21 6.67
C ASP A 116 11.87 -5.99 8.18
N ALA A 117 12.98 -5.64 8.86
CA ALA A 117 12.95 -5.33 10.27
C ALA A 117 12.09 -4.09 10.58
N PHE A 118 12.16 -3.05 9.74
CA PHE A 118 11.36 -1.83 9.90
C PHE A 118 9.87 -2.15 9.79
N ALA A 119 9.48 -2.91 8.77
CA ALA A 119 8.11 -3.35 8.58
C ALA A 119 7.56 -4.10 9.81
N ARG A 120 8.35 -5.03 10.38
CA ARG A 120 7.95 -5.75 11.60
C ARG A 120 7.73 -4.80 12.78
N HIS A 121 8.70 -3.93 13.08
CA HIS A 121 8.60 -3.02 14.23
C HIS A 121 7.54 -1.94 14.06
N LEU A 122 7.27 -1.52 12.83
CA LEU A 122 6.20 -0.56 12.51
C LEU A 122 4.82 -1.19 12.74
N LEU A 123 4.60 -2.39 12.20
CA LEU A 123 3.29 -3.05 12.21
C LEU A 123 2.93 -3.64 13.58
N ILE A 124 3.90 -4.22 14.28
CA ILE A 124 3.71 -4.84 15.60
C ILE A 124 4.76 -4.30 16.59
N PRO A 125 4.53 -3.11 17.17
CA PRO A 125 5.46 -2.53 18.13
C PRO A 125 5.54 -3.40 19.39
N GLN A 126 6.77 -3.79 19.78
CA GLN A 126 7.02 -4.67 20.93
C GLN A 126 6.40 -4.14 22.23
N GLU A 127 6.38 -2.82 22.42
CA GLU A 127 5.76 -2.18 23.58
C GLU A 127 4.25 -2.41 23.62
N GLY A 128 3.55 -2.19 22.49
CA GLY A 128 2.12 -2.44 22.38
C GLY A 128 1.77 -3.92 22.52
N LEU A 129 2.60 -4.81 21.98
CA LEU A 129 2.44 -6.25 22.13
C LEU A 129 2.53 -6.68 23.60
N LYS A 130 3.57 -6.22 24.32
CA LYS A 130 3.76 -6.50 25.75
C LYS A 130 2.66 -5.92 26.62
N ALA A 131 2.28 -4.66 26.38
CA ALA A 131 1.21 -4.00 27.12
C ALA A 131 -0.13 -4.73 26.98
N TRP A 132 -0.40 -5.31 25.81
CA TRP A 132 -1.64 -6.03 25.54
C TRP A 132 -1.65 -7.47 26.06
N LEU A 133 -0.55 -8.21 25.93
CA LEU A 133 -0.47 -9.61 26.39
C LEU A 133 -0.21 -9.74 27.89
N GLY A 134 0.44 -8.76 28.52
CA GLY A 134 0.78 -8.83 29.94
C GLY A 134 1.86 -9.88 30.25
N VAL A 135 1.85 -10.43 31.46
CA VAL A 135 2.93 -11.29 32.00
C VAL A 135 2.53 -12.78 32.09
N GLU A 136 1.33 -13.16 31.67
CA GLU A 136 0.82 -14.52 31.90
C GLU A 136 1.29 -15.54 30.85
N GLU A 137 1.77 -16.69 31.35
CA GLU A 137 2.07 -17.90 30.60
C GLU A 137 1.10 -19.04 30.94
N PRO A 138 0.83 -19.99 30.01
CA PRO A 138 1.55 -20.19 28.74
C PRO A 138 0.84 -19.66 27.48
N ILE A 139 1.64 -19.06 26.59
CA ILE A 139 1.21 -18.59 25.27
C ILE A 139 0.98 -19.81 24.35
N SER A 140 -0.16 -19.85 23.67
CA SER A 140 -0.55 -20.95 22.77
C SER A 140 -0.81 -20.46 21.35
N GLU A 141 -1.13 -21.38 20.44
CA GLU A 141 -1.54 -21.03 19.07
C GLU A 141 -2.81 -20.16 19.05
N VAL A 142 -3.69 -20.23 20.07
CA VAL A 142 -4.80 -19.29 20.24
C VAL A 142 -4.28 -17.86 20.38
N THR A 143 -3.20 -17.66 21.15
CA THR A 143 -2.57 -16.35 21.31
C THR A 143 -1.95 -15.88 20.00
N LEU A 144 -1.26 -16.76 19.25
CA LEU A 144 -0.75 -16.43 17.91
C LEU A 144 -1.88 -15.92 17.01
N SER A 145 -3.00 -16.64 16.96
CA SER A 145 -4.18 -16.25 16.17
C SER A 145 -4.69 -14.85 16.57
N ARG A 146 -4.82 -14.58 17.87
CA ARG A 146 -5.26 -13.27 18.36
C ARG A 146 -4.27 -12.15 17.98
N VAL A 147 -2.96 -12.41 18.02
CA VAL A 147 -1.91 -11.44 17.64
C VAL A 147 -1.98 -11.14 16.14
N VAL A 148 -2.05 -12.19 15.32
CA VAL A 148 -2.19 -12.09 13.85
C VAL A 148 -3.43 -11.30 13.47
N GLN A 149 -4.58 -11.62 14.09
CA GLN A 149 -5.84 -10.93 13.85
C GLN A 149 -5.80 -9.46 14.32
N ARG A 150 -5.21 -9.19 15.48
CA ARG A 150 -5.16 -7.83 16.06
C ARG A 150 -4.25 -6.89 15.28
N TYR A 151 -3.05 -7.34 14.94
CA TYR A 151 -2.03 -6.50 14.29
C TYR A 151 -2.06 -6.57 12.76
N LEU A 152 -2.86 -7.49 12.19
CA LEU A 152 -2.98 -7.71 10.75
C LEU A 152 -1.61 -7.99 10.10
N VAL A 153 -0.83 -8.84 10.76
CA VAL A 153 0.50 -9.31 10.32
C VAL A 153 0.49 -10.81 10.06
N SER A 154 1.45 -11.32 9.29
CA SER A 154 1.54 -12.77 9.04
C SER A 154 1.90 -13.53 10.33
N PRO A 155 1.57 -14.84 10.43
CA PRO A 155 2.01 -15.69 11.54
C PRO A 155 3.52 -15.67 11.73
N ALA A 156 4.28 -15.57 10.64
CA ALA A 156 5.73 -15.44 10.71
C ALA A 156 6.17 -14.15 11.42
N ILE A 157 5.62 -12.99 11.04
CA ILE A 157 5.94 -11.71 11.69
C ILE A 157 5.51 -11.74 13.16
N ALA A 158 4.31 -12.26 13.46
CA ALA A 158 3.80 -12.38 14.82
C ALA A 158 4.70 -13.28 15.69
N ALA A 159 5.12 -14.43 15.17
CA ALA A 159 6.00 -15.36 15.89
C ALA A 159 7.36 -14.72 16.20
N ILE A 160 7.96 -14.01 15.25
CA ILE A 160 9.22 -13.29 15.48
C ILE A 160 9.04 -12.21 16.54
N ALA A 161 7.95 -11.42 16.49
CA ALA A 161 7.68 -10.39 17.49
C ALA A 161 7.49 -10.98 18.89
N LEU A 162 6.73 -12.08 19.01
CA LEU A 162 6.53 -12.79 20.28
C LEU A 162 7.85 -13.29 20.87
N ARG A 163 8.71 -13.87 20.03
CA ARG A 163 10.06 -14.31 20.42
C ARG A 163 10.91 -13.14 20.90
N ASP A 164 10.96 -12.06 20.13
CA ASP A 164 11.77 -10.88 20.46
C ASP A 164 11.31 -10.20 21.76
N THR A 165 10.05 -10.41 22.14
CA THR A 165 9.51 -9.96 23.43
C THR A 165 9.67 -10.96 24.58
N GLY A 166 10.13 -12.19 24.31
CA GLY A 166 10.40 -13.22 25.30
C GLY A 166 9.24 -14.19 25.59
N TYR A 167 8.13 -14.10 24.84
CA TYR A 167 6.95 -14.94 25.07
C TYR A 167 7.07 -16.38 24.54
N ILE A 168 7.95 -16.60 23.55
CA ILE A 168 8.19 -17.91 22.95
C ILE A 168 9.67 -18.10 22.65
N ASN A 169 10.09 -19.37 22.55
CA ASN A 169 11.44 -19.75 22.14
C ASN A 169 11.57 -19.91 20.62
N SER A 170 12.80 -20.17 20.14
CA SER A 170 13.09 -20.35 18.71
C SER A 170 12.34 -21.54 18.10
N ASP A 171 12.25 -22.67 18.79
CA ASP A 171 11.57 -23.88 18.28
C ASP A 171 10.10 -23.62 17.99
N LEU A 172 9.40 -22.92 18.89
CA LEU A 172 8.00 -22.57 18.71
C LEU A 172 7.84 -21.49 17.62
N THR A 173 8.81 -20.59 17.52
CA THR A 173 8.86 -19.57 16.45
C THR A 173 8.91 -20.24 15.07
N GLU A 174 9.81 -21.21 14.87
CA GLU A 174 9.96 -21.95 13.62
C GLU A 174 8.68 -22.70 13.24
N LYS A 175 8.06 -23.38 14.22
CA LYS A 175 6.77 -24.06 14.01
C LYS A 175 5.67 -23.11 13.57
N TRP A 176 5.56 -21.95 14.21
CA TRP A 176 4.50 -20.98 13.93
C TRP A 176 4.69 -20.21 12.63
N GLN A 177 5.93 -20.04 12.17
CA GLN A 177 6.21 -19.46 10.85
C GLN A 177 5.63 -20.28 9.69
N GLN A 178 5.43 -21.59 9.88
CA GLN A 178 4.85 -22.48 8.86
C GLN A 178 3.32 -22.42 8.80
N ILE A 179 2.66 -21.77 9.76
CA ILE A 179 1.20 -21.69 9.80
C ILE A 179 0.75 -20.57 8.85
N SER A 180 -0.26 -20.84 8.02
CA SER A 180 -0.87 -19.81 7.19
C SER A 180 -1.90 -18.98 7.97
N THR A 181 -2.05 -17.71 7.61
CA THR A 181 -3.10 -16.87 8.20
C THR A 181 -4.49 -17.46 8.01
N GLY A 182 -4.76 -18.01 6.82
CA GLY A 182 -6.03 -18.64 6.50
C GLY A 182 -6.34 -19.84 7.41
N THR A 183 -5.32 -20.62 7.80
CA THR A 183 -5.46 -21.73 8.76
C THR A 183 -5.87 -21.22 10.13
N LEU A 184 -5.20 -20.19 10.66
CA LEU A 184 -5.57 -19.59 11.94
C LEU A 184 -6.99 -19.00 11.89
N ALA A 185 -7.33 -18.31 10.81
CA ALA A 185 -8.66 -17.72 10.61
C ALA A 185 -9.78 -18.77 10.63
N THR A 186 -9.57 -19.90 9.95
CA THR A 186 -10.53 -21.01 9.96
C THR A 186 -10.61 -21.68 11.34
N LYS A 187 -9.47 -22.01 11.95
CA LYS A 187 -9.42 -22.75 13.22
C LYS A 187 -9.98 -21.96 14.41
N TYR A 188 -9.83 -20.64 14.39
CA TYR A 188 -10.18 -19.76 15.52
C TYR A 188 -11.35 -18.82 15.23
N GLY A 189 -12.15 -19.11 14.20
CA GLY A 189 -13.48 -18.51 14.05
C GLY A 189 -13.51 -17.08 13.52
N TRP A 190 -12.50 -16.65 12.76
CA TRP A 190 -12.46 -15.30 12.15
C TRP A 190 -12.27 -15.34 10.63
N ARG A 191 -12.74 -16.42 9.99
CA ARG A 191 -12.61 -16.62 8.54
C ARG A 191 -13.31 -15.54 7.72
N ASP A 192 -14.51 -15.13 8.10
CA ASP A 192 -15.26 -14.09 7.35
C ASP A 192 -14.54 -12.74 7.41
N TYR A 193 -13.96 -12.41 8.56
CA TYR A 193 -13.10 -11.24 8.69
C TYR A 193 -11.86 -11.34 7.78
N TYR A 194 -11.21 -12.50 7.73
CA TYR A 194 -10.09 -12.73 6.83
C TYR A 194 -10.49 -12.59 5.35
N LEU A 195 -11.66 -13.10 4.94
CA LEU A 195 -12.16 -12.96 3.57
C LEU A 195 -12.40 -11.49 3.20
N GLY A 196 -12.97 -10.69 4.11
CA GLY A 196 -13.10 -9.24 3.91
C GLY A 196 -11.75 -8.55 3.69
N LEU A 197 -10.72 -8.91 4.46
CA LEU A 197 -9.35 -8.41 4.24
C LEU A 197 -8.78 -8.86 2.88
N GLN A 198 -9.06 -10.09 2.44
CA GLN A 198 -8.63 -10.56 1.12
C GLN A 198 -9.29 -9.78 -0.01
N GLU A 199 -10.58 -9.47 0.12
CA GLU A 199 -11.29 -8.65 -0.87
C GLU A 199 -10.79 -7.21 -0.91
N GLU A 200 -10.48 -6.61 0.24
CA GLU A 200 -9.91 -5.27 0.32
C GLU A 200 -8.53 -5.22 -0.33
N ALA A 201 -7.65 -6.16 0.01
CA ALA A 201 -6.29 -6.23 -0.54
C ALA A 201 -6.23 -6.58 -2.03
N ASP A 202 -7.28 -7.20 -2.57
CA ASP A 202 -7.39 -7.58 -3.99
C ASP A 202 -8.03 -6.49 -4.86
N ARG A 203 -8.35 -5.31 -4.29
CA ARG A 203 -8.86 -4.17 -5.06
C ARG A 203 -7.73 -3.26 -5.51
N ILE A 204 -7.83 -2.78 -6.75
CA ILE A 204 -7.00 -1.69 -7.24
C ILE A 204 -7.34 -0.42 -6.45
N ARG A 205 -6.32 0.35 -6.10
CA ARG A 205 -6.46 1.61 -5.37
C ARG A 205 -5.47 2.61 -5.95
N ALA A 206 -5.97 3.61 -6.66
CA ALA A 206 -5.14 4.73 -7.07
C ALA A 206 -4.88 5.69 -5.89
N PRO A 207 -3.77 6.45 -5.92
CA PRO A 207 -3.46 7.42 -4.88
C PRO A 207 -4.59 8.44 -4.71
N GLN A 208 -4.97 8.72 -3.47
CA GLN A 208 -6.16 9.53 -3.19
C GLN A 208 -6.01 10.96 -3.75
N LYS A 209 -4.81 11.55 -3.64
CA LYS A 209 -4.53 12.89 -4.16
C LYS A 209 -4.65 12.95 -5.67
N LEU A 210 -4.18 11.91 -6.36
CA LEU A 210 -4.27 11.81 -7.82
C LEU A 210 -5.74 11.73 -8.25
N LEU A 211 -6.52 10.85 -7.62
CA LEU A 211 -7.97 10.74 -7.89
C LEU A 211 -8.73 12.04 -7.62
N ALA A 212 -8.44 12.72 -6.52
CA ALA A 212 -9.07 13.99 -6.19
C ALA A 212 -8.76 15.08 -7.23
N ARG A 213 -7.51 15.13 -7.73
CA ARG A 213 -7.12 16.05 -8.80
C ARG A 213 -7.77 15.70 -10.13
N ALA A 214 -7.82 14.42 -10.49
CA ALA A 214 -8.46 13.96 -11.72
C ALA A 214 -9.97 14.28 -11.70
N THR A 215 -10.64 14.04 -10.57
CA THR A 215 -12.05 14.39 -10.37
C THR A 215 -12.29 15.89 -10.50
N ARG A 216 -11.41 16.73 -9.94
CA ARG A 216 -11.47 18.19 -10.16
C ARG A 216 -11.28 18.53 -11.64
N GLY A 217 -10.35 17.89 -12.32
CA GLY A 217 -10.15 18.05 -13.76
C GLY A 217 -11.39 17.68 -14.58
N TYR A 218 -12.12 16.63 -14.17
CA TYR A 218 -13.39 16.27 -14.78
C TYR A 218 -14.45 17.35 -14.59
N ILE A 219 -14.59 17.88 -13.36
CA ILE A 219 -15.50 19.00 -13.08
C ILE A 219 -15.15 20.22 -13.94
N GLU A 220 -13.86 20.48 -14.19
CA GLU A 220 -13.40 21.58 -15.05
C GLU A 220 -13.46 21.25 -16.56
N GLY A 221 -13.90 20.05 -16.96
CA GLY A 221 -13.98 19.64 -18.36
C GLY A 221 -12.64 19.35 -19.04
N VAL A 222 -11.55 19.19 -18.27
CA VAL A 222 -10.19 18.94 -18.80
C VAL A 222 -9.74 17.48 -18.70
N VAL A 223 -10.44 16.65 -17.91
CA VAL A 223 -10.20 15.20 -17.78
C VAL A 223 -11.49 14.46 -18.10
N SER A 224 -11.42 13.39 -18.88
CA SER A 224 -12.60 12.57 -19.19
C SER A 224 -12.99 11.64 -18.04
N ALA A 225 -14.26 11.24 -17.98
CA ALA A 225 -14.72 10.21 -17.04
C ALA A 225 -13.95 8.89 -17.27
N GLN A 226 -13.77 8.47 -18.52
CA GLN A 226 -12.95 7.31 -18.88
C GLN A 226 -11.55 7.31 -18.26
N SER A 227 -10.84 8.45 -18.21
CA SER A 227 -9.51 8.51 -17.57
C SER A 227 -9.58 8.21 -16.07
N ILE A 228 -10.60 8.71 -15.36
CA ILE A 228 -10.79 8.44 -13.93
C ILE A 228 -11.22 6.98 -13.72
N ALA A 229 -12.07 6.43 -14.60
CA ALA A 229 -12.53 5.05 -14.54
C ALA A 229 -11.34 4.08 -14.69
N THR A 230 -10.45 4.35 -15.64
CA THR A 230 -9.19 3.61 -15.81
C THR A 230 -8.29 3.70 -14.57
N LEU A 231 -8.13 4.87 -13.97
CA LEU A 231 -7.35 5.01 -12.72
C LEU A 231 -7.93 4.19 -11.56
N ARG A 232 -9.26 4.05 -11.51
CA ARG A 232 -9.97 3.28 -10.48
C ARG A 232 -10.09 1.79 -10.79
N GLY A 233 -9.83 1.38 -12.02
CA GLY A 233 -10.04 0.00 -12.46
C GLY A 233 -11.52 -0.42 -12.48
N ILE A 234 -12.44 0.53 -12.75
CA ILE A 234 -13.89 0.27 -12.86
C ILE A 234 -14.42 0.67 -14.25
N PRO A 235 -15.58 0.15 -14.68
CA PRO A 235 -16.25 0.60 -15.90
C PRO A 235 -16.63 2.09 -15.83
N GLU A 236 -16.52 2.81 -16.95
CA GLU A 236 -16.92 4.24 -17.01
C GLU A 236 -18.38 4.46 -16.62
N ALA A 237 -19.28 3.54 -17.00
CA ALA A 237 -20.69 3.62 -16.63
C ALA A 237 -20.92 3.59 -15.11
N GLU A 238 -20.12 2.82 -14.36
CA GLU A 238 -20.18 2.76 -12.90
C GLU A 238 -19.70 4.09 -12.29
N LEU A 239 -18.60 4.63 -12.81
CA LEU A 239 -18.11 5.96 -12.39
C LEU A 239 -19.15 7.05 -12.64
N LEU A 240 -19.78 7.07 -13.82
CA LEU A 240 -20.78 8.07 -14.16
C LEU A 240 -22.02 7.96 -13.27
N ALA A 241 -22.42 6.75 -12.89
CA ALA A 241 -23.51 6.54 -11.94
C ALA A 241 -23.16 7.12 -10.56
N GLU A 242 -21.94 6.86 -10.04
CA GLU A 242 -21.48 7.44 -8.78
C GLU A 242 -21.40 8.97 -8.84
N PHE A 243 -20.91 9.52 -9.95
CA PHE A 243 -20.83 10.97 -10.14
C PHE A 243 -22.23 11.60 -10.17
N ALA A 244 -23.18 10.99 -10.87
CA ALA A 244 -24.56 11.46 -10.89
C ALA A 244 -25.19 11.43 -9.49
N GLU A 245 -24.99 10.35 -8.72
CA GLU A 245 -25.46 10.24 -7.33
C GLU A 245 -24.83 11.31 -6.42
N ALA A 246 -23.55 11.61 -6.62
CA ALA A 246 -22.83 12.65 -5.89
C ALA A 246 -23.08 14.08 -6.39
N GLY A 247 -23.89 14.27 -7.44
CA GLY A 247 -24.13 15.58 -8.06
C GLY A 247 -22.90 16.19 -8.74
N ILE A 248 -21.96 15.35 -9.16
CA ILE A 248 -20.73 15.74 -9.88
C ILE A 248 -21.02 15.72 -11.38
N ALA A 249 -20.85 16.86 -12.02
CA ALA A 249 -20.96 17.02 -13.47
C ALA A 249 -19.84 17.93 -13.99
N PRO A 250 -19.38 17.76 -15.24
CA PRO A 250 -18.44 18.69 -15.84
C PRO A 250 -19.13 20.05 -16.01
N LYS A 251 -18.36 21.13 -15.87
CA LYS A 251 -18.83 22.46 -16.25
C LYS A 251 -19.23 22.44 -17.72
N PRO A 252 -20.34 23.10 -18.10
CA PRO A 252 -20.65 23.29 -19.50
C PRO A 252 -19.43 23.96 -20.15
N GLN A 253 -18.85 23.32 -21.16
CA GLN A 253 -17.94 24.06 -22.01
C GLN A 253 -18.77 25.17 -22.66
N PRO A 254 -18.27 26.42 -22.73
CA PRO A 254 -18.87 27.36 -23.64
C PRO A 254 -18.89 26.64 -24.99
N GLU A 255 -20.08 26.49 -25.58
CA GLU A 255 -20.14 26.14 -27.00
C GLU A 255 -19.22 27.16 -27.65
N ASP A 256 -18.11 26.71 -28.24
CA ASP A 256 -17.43 27.55 -29.22
C ASP A 256 -18.55 27.91 -30.18
N GLU A 257 -19.00 29.16 -30.13
CA GLU A 257 -19.87 29.73 -31.14
C GLU A 257 -19.07 29.60 -32.43
N PHE A 258 -19.19 28.44 -33.08
CA PHE A 258 -18.92 28.29 -34.49
C PHE A 258 -20.00 29.10 -35.17
N GLU A 259 -19.82 30.41 -35.13
CA GLU A 259 -20.52 31.35 -35.95
C GLU A 259 -20.33 30.86 -37.39
N ILE A 260 -21.40 30.33 -37.98
CA ILE A 260 -21.42 29.74 -39.33
C ILE A 260 -20.79 30.71 -40.36
N GLN A 261 -20.81 32.02 -40.07
CA GLN A 261 -20.16 33.09 -40.83
C GLN A 261 -18.62 33.05 -40.87
N HIS A 262 -17.96 32.23 -40.05
CA HIS A 262 -16.49 32.03 -40.06
C HIS A 262 -16.05 30.77 -40.80
N LEU A 263 -16.99 29.96 -41.31
CA LEU A 263 -16.64 28.86 -42.21
C LEU A 263 -16.27 29.44 -43.59
N PRO A 264 -15.16 28.99 -44.22
CA PRO A 264 -14.86 29.38 -45.59
C PRO A 264 -16.02 28.94 -46.50
N PRO A 265 -16.36 29.74 -47.54
CA PRO A 265 -17.41 29.37 -48.48
C PRO A 265 -17.10 27.99 -49.07
N VAL A 266 -18.04 27.06 -48.92
CA VAL A 266 -17.93 25.73 -49.51
C VAL A 266 -18.11 25.88 -51.02
N ASN A 267 -17.02 25.83 -51.77
CA ASN A 267 -17.07 25.75 -53.23
C ASN A 267 -17.15 24.28 -53.61
N VAL A 268 -18.34 23.81 -53.96
CA VAL A 268 -18.54 22.44 -54.44
C VAL A 268 -18.31 22.43 -55.95
N ASP A 269 -17.20 21.83 -56.38
CA ASP A 269 -16.96 21.56 -57.79
C ASP A 269 -17.78 20.34 -58.21
N LEU A 270 -18.73 20.55 -59.11
CA LEU A 270 -19.62 19.51 -59.66
C LEU A 270 -19.23 19.13 -61.09
N SER A 271 -18.03 19.51 -61.55
CA SER A 271 -17.53 19.22 -62.91
C SER A 271 -17.47 17.72 -63.24
N ASP A 272 -17.45 16.87 -62.22
CA ASP A 272 -17.34 15.41 -62.38
C ASP A 272 -18.71 14.70 -62.43
N LEU A 273 -19.82 15.45 -62.53
CA LEU A 273 -21.19 14.91 -62.65
C LEU A 273 -21.80 15.04 -64.06
N GLU A 274 -21.03 15.44 -65.08
CA GLU A 274 -21.45 15.42 -66.50
C GLU A 274 -20.87 14.23 -67.29
#